data_AF-A0A662G7G7-F1
#
_entry.id   AF-A0A662G7G7-F1
#
_cell.length_a   1.000
_cell.length_b   1.000
_cell.length_c   1.000
_cell.angle_alpha   90.00
_cell.angle_beta   90.00
_cell.angle_gamma   90.00
#
_symmetry.space_group_name_H-M   'P 1'
#
loop_
_entity.id
_entity.type
_entity.pdbx_description
1 polymer ?
#
loop_
_entity_poly.entity_id
_entity_poly.type
_entity_poly.pdbx_seq_one_letter_code
_entity_poly.pdbx_strand_id
1 'polypeptide(L)'
;KILYHGTTPEAAKKILKDGLKPMRRRWVHLSPTPEIARNVGLRRTSHPVILEIDAEKAREDGVKFYRATEEVYLCDYISPKYIKLMKK
;
A
#
# COMPACT_ATOMS: atom_id res chain seq x y z
N LYS A 1 11.25 2.59 7.61
CA LYS A 1 9.82 2.49 8.02
C LYS A 1 8.99 1.78 6.96
N ILE A 2 8.19 0.79 7.35
CA ILE A 2 7.28 0.03 6.47
C ILE A 2 5.83 0.52 6.62
N LEU A 3 5.09 0.57 5.52
CA LEU A 3 3.65 0.78 5.46
C LEU A 3 2.97 -0.37 4.73
N TYR A 4 1.65 -0.46 4.80
CA TYR A 4 0.89 -1.63 4.32
C TYR A 4 -0.26 -1.22 3.41
N HIS A 5 -0.58 -2.06 2.43
CA HIS A 5 -1.74 -1.89 1.56
C HIS A 5 -2.51 -3.20 1.41
N GLY A 6 -3.77 -3.21 1.83
CA GLY A 6 -4.66 -4.36 1.67
C GLY A 6 -5.45 -4.28 0.37
N THR A 7 -5.38 -5.34 -0.43
CA THR A 7 -6.02 -5.38 -1.75
C THR A 7 -6.44 -6.79 -2.14
N THR A 8 -7.15 -6.92 -3.26
CA THR A 8 -7.53 -8.23 -3.83
C THR A 8 -6.32 -8.96 -4.40
N PRO A 9 -6.28 -10.30 -4.42
CA PRO A 9 -5.19 -11.06 -5.03
C PRO A 9 -4.88 -10.68 -6.48
N GLU A 10 -5.91 -10.40 -7.27
CA GLU A 10 -5.75 -10.00 -8.68
C GLU A 10 -5.10 -8.62 -8.82
N ALA A 11 -5.54 -7.65 -8.02
CA ALA A 11 -4.92 -6.33 -7.97
C ALA A 11 -3.48 -6.40 -7.44
N ALA A 12 -3.19 -7.26 -6.46
CA ALA A 12 -1.83 -7.44 -5.93
C ALA A 12 -0.84 -7.84 -7.03
N LYS A 13 -1.22 -8.77 -7.92
CA LYS A 13 -0.38 -9.15 -9.08
C LYS A 13 -0.08 -7.97 -10.00
N LYS A 14 -1.07 -7.12 -10.27
CA LYS A 14 -0.89 -5.91 -11.09
C LYS A 14 -0.02 -4.88 -10.39
N ILE A 15 -0.25 -4.64 -9.10
CA ILE A 15 0.51 -3.67 -8.29
C ILE A 15 1.99 -4.06 -8.19
N LEU A 16 2.29 -5.35 -8.04
CA LEU A 16 3.67 -5.85 -8.00
C LEU A 16 4.41 -5.66 -9.33
N LYS A 17 3.69 -5.57 -10.45
CA LYS A 17 4.28 -5.34 -11.78
C LYS A 17 4.36 -3.86 -12.13
N ASP A 18 3.27 -3.13 -11.92
CA ASP A 18 3.05 -1.78 -12.47
C ASP A 18 3.17 -0.67 -11.42
N GLY A 19 3.37 -1.04 -10.14
CA GLY A 19 3.36 -0.13 -9.00
C GLY A 19 1.97 0.18 -8.46
N LEU A 20 1.94 0.89 -7.33
CA LEU A 20 0.69 1.28 -6.68
C LEU A 20 0.33 2.70 -7.10
N LYS A 21 -0.75 2.80 -7.89
CA LYS A 21 -1.27 4.06 -8.44
C LYS A 21 -2.55 4.49 -7.72
N PRO A 22 -2.81 5.80 -7.63
CA PRO A 22 -4.09 6.31 -7.19
C PRO A 22 -5.07 6.01 -8.32
N MET A 23 -6.00 5.08 -8.09
CA MET A 23 -6.97 4.65 -9.10
C MET A 23 -8.05 5.74 -9.29
N ARG A 24 -9.29 5.50 -8.85
CA ARG A 24 -10.38 6.50 -8.88
C ARG A 24 -10.26 7.56 -7.77
N ARG A 25 -9.09 7.68 -7.13
CA ARG A 25 -8.85 8.58 -6.00
C ARG A 25 -7.69 9.50 -6.34
N ARG A 26 -7.53 10.58 -5.57
CA ARG A 26 -6.42 11.52 -5.74
C ARG A 26 -5.08 11.00 -5.19
N TRP A 27 -5.12 10.14 -4.18
CA TRP A 27 -3.94 9.66 -3.46
C TRP A 27 -4.00 8.16 -3.23
N VAL A 28 -2.83 7.51 -3.20
CA VAL A 28 -2.66 6.14 -2.71
C VAL A 28 -2.83 6.14 -1.20
N HIS A 29 -3.62 5.20 -0.69
CA HIS A 29 -3.86 5.06 0.75
C HIS A 29 -3.08 3.86 1.29
N LEU A 30 -2.33 4.12 2.35
CA LEU A 30 -1.49 3.16 3.06
C LEU A 30 -1.86 3.13 4.53
N SER A 31 -1.63 1.99 5.16
CA SER A 31 -1.89 1.74 6.58
C SER A 31 -0.57 1.59 7.34
N PRO A 32 -0.50 2.00 8.61
CA PRO A 32 0.70 1.86 9.42
C PRO A 32 0.93 0.43 9.91
N THR A 33 -0.12 -0.40 9.96
CA THR A 33 -0.04 -1.79 10.42
C THR A 33 -0.70 -2.75 9.43
N PRO A 34 -0.27 -4.03 9.39
CA PRO A 34 -0.86 -5.04 8.51
C PRO A 34 -2.32 -5.37 8.89
N GLU A 35 -2.69 -5.23 10.16
CA GLU A 35 -4.07 -5.46 10.64
C GLU A 35 -5.04 -4.43 10.07
N ILE A 36 -4.69 -3.15 10.09
CA ILE A 36 -5.49 -2.09 9.47
C ILE A 36 -5.60 -2.33 7.95
N ALA A 37 -4.47 -2.65 7.30
CA ALA A 37 -4.48 -2.98 5.88
C ALA A 37 -5.40 -4.17 5.57
N ARG A 38 -5.38 -5.22 6.41
CA ARG A 38 -6.27 -6.37 6.29
C ARG A 38 -7.73 -5.97 6.41
N ASN A 39 -8.08 -5.19 7.42
CA ASN A 39 -9.44 -4.69 7.62
C ASN A 39 -9.93 -3.86 6.42
N VAL A 40 -9.06 -3.02 5.85
CA VAL A 40 -9.37 -2.26 4.63
C VAL A 40 -9.57 -3.19 3.43
N GLY A 41 -8.71 -4.21 3.27
CA GLY A 41 -8.83 -5.21 2.20
C GLY A 41 -10.09 -6.07 2.33
N LEU A 42 -10.50 -6.41 3.56
CA LEU A 42 -11.70 -7.19 3.86
C LEU A 42 -12.99 -6.49 3.40
N ARG A 43 -12.99 -5.16 3.32
CA ARG A 43 -14.13 -4.39 2.75
C ARG A 43 -14.34 -4.64 1.26
N ARG A 44 -13.36 -5.26 0.58
CA ARG A 44 -13.39 -5.54 -0.87
C ARG A 44 -13.42 -7.02 -1.22
N THR A 45 -12.85 -7.88 -0.37
CA THR A 45 -12.78 -9.33 -0.62
C THR A 45 -12.63 -10.10 0.69
N SER A 46 -13.17 -11.32 0.75
CA SER A 46 -13.01 -12.21 1.89
C SER A 46 -11.57 -12.70 2.09
N HIS A 47 -10.73 -12.63 1.05
CA HIS A 47 -9.35 -13.12 1.07
C HIS A 47 -8.36 -12.03 0.63
N PRO A 48 -8.14 -10.99 1.45
CA PRO A 48 -7.26 -9.90 1.10
C PRO A 48 -5.79 -10.33 1.13
N VAL A 49 -5.03 -9.76 0.20
CA VAL A 49 -3.57 -9.81 0.18
C VAL A 49 -3.03 -8.52 0.78
N ILE A 50 -2.01 -8.66 1.62
CA ILE A 50 -1.31 -7.52 2.21
C ILE A 50 0.00 -7.32 1.46
N LEU A 51 0.20 -6.09 0.99
CA LEU A 51 1.45 -5.63 0.42
C LEU A 51 2.20 -4.80 1.46
N GLU A 52 3.48 -5.05 1.61
CA GLU A 52 4.38 -4.20 2.37
C GLU A 52 5.05 -3.19 1.44
N ILE A 53 5.13 -1.96 1.91
CA ILE A 53 5.70 -0.82 1.20
C ILE A 53 6.89 -0.33 1.99
N ASP A 54 8.08 -0.36 1.39
CA ASP A 54 9.27 0.27 1.94
C ASP A 54 9.19 1.79 1.77
N ALA A 55 8.45 2.42 2.68
CA ALA A 55 8.18 3.84 2.64
C ALA A 55 9.42 4.69 2.95
N GLU A 56 10.39 4.14 3.67
CA GLU A 56 11.64 4.82 3.96
C GLU A 56 12.52 4.90 2.73
N LYS A 57 12.77 3.77 2.06
CA LYS A 57 13.52 3.77 0.82
C LYS A 57 12.84 4.57 -0.29
N ALA A 58 11.51 4.49 -0.37
CA ALA A 58 10.74 5.33 -1.29
C ALA A 58 10.89 6.83 -0.97
N ARG A 59 10.93 7.21 0.32
CA ARG A 59 11.11 8.59 0.74
C ARG A 59 12.51 9.11 0.43
N GLU A 60 13.54 8.30 0.63
CA GLU A 60 14.92 8.62 0.25
C GLU A 60 15.05 8.88 -1.26
N ASP A 61 14.32 8.12 -2.07
CA ASP A 61 14.24 8.29 -3.52
C ASP A 61 13.25 9.40 -3.95
N GLY A 62 12.75 10.21 -3.01
CA GLY A 62 11.96 11.42 -3.29
C GLY A 62 10.43 11.28 -3.22
N VAL A 63 9.89 10.10 -2.86
CA VAL A 63 8.44 9.93 -2.69
C VAL A 63 7.96 10.65 -1.44
N LYS A 64 6.95 11.52 -1.60
CA LYS A 64 6.33 12.24 -0.48
C LYS A 64 5.22 11.40 0.16
N PHE A 65 5.28 11.27 1.48
CA PHE A 65 4.26 10.63 2.29
C PHE A 65 3.65 11.64 3.24
N TYR A 66 2.32 11.64 3.35
CA TYR A 66 1.56 12.52 4.22
C TYR A 66 0.75 11.69 5.20
N ARG A 67 0.83 11.98 6.49
CA ARG A 67 -0.03 11.35 7.50
C ARG A 67 -1.38 12.06 7.48
N ALA A 68 -2.44 11.37 7.06
CA ALA A 68 -3.80 11.92 7.02
C ALA A 68 -4.52 11.72 8.36
N THR A 69 -4.35 10.53 8.96
CA THR A 69 -4.84 10.20 10.30
C THR A 69 -3.81 9.32 11.00
N GLU A 70 -4.10 8.86 12.22
CA GLU A 70 -3.23 7.91 12.89
C GLU A 70 -3.08 6.59 12.15
N GLU A 71 -4.10 6.21 11.40
CA GLU A 71 -4.24 4.93 10.71
C GLU A 71 -4.07 5.03 9.18
N VAL A 72 -3.93 6.24 8.63
CA VAL A 72 -3.89 6.48 7.18
C VAL A 72 -2.74 7.37 6.78
N TYR A 73 -1.94 6.86 5.84
CA TYR A 73 -0.90 7.58 5.12
C TYR A 73 -1.27 7.72 3.64
N LEU A 74 -0.87 8.83 3.04
CA LEU A 74 -1.14 9.18 1.65
C LEU A 74 0.18 9.38 0.89
N CYS A 75 0.21 8.96 -0.36
CA CYS A 75 1.30 9.24 -1.30
C CYS A 75 0.77 9.30 -2.73
N ASP A 76 1.53 9.90 -3.64
CA ASP A 76 1.13 10.02 -5.05
C ASP A 76 1.20 8.67 -5.76
N TYR A 77 2.37 8.03 -5.75
CA TYR A 77 2.65 6.78 -6.45
C TYR A 77 3.76 6.02 -5.73
N ILE A 78 3.69 4.69 -5.74
CA ILE A 78 4.76 3.81 -5.27
C ILE A 78 5.23 2.93 -6.41
N SER A 79 6.52 3.03 -6.73
CA SER A 79 7.18 2.16 -7.71
C SER A 79 7.21 0.71 -7.23
N PRO A 80 7.04 -0.30 -8.11
CA PRO A 80 7.01 -1.71 -7.73
C PRO A 80 8.28 -2.16 -6.98
N LYS A 81 9.42 -1.50 -7.18
CA LYS A 81 10.68 -1.80 -6.46
C LYS A 81 10.59 -1.65 -4.93
N TYR A 82 9.60 -0.93 -4.40
CA TYR A 82 9.39 -0.79 -2.96
C TYR A 82 8.23 -1.64 -2.43
N ILE A 83 7.60 -2.44 -3.30
CA ILE A 83 6.40 -3.20 -2.97
C ILE A 83 6.77 -4.66 -2.91
N LYS A 84 6.47 -5.31 -1.78
CA LYS A 84 6.60 -6.76 -1.64
C LYS A 84 5.32 -7.36 -1.10
N LEU A 85 5.08 -8.61 -1.45
CA LEU A 85 4.01 -9.39 -0.84
C LEU A 85 4.41 -9.67 0.63
N MET A 86 3.52 -9.36 1.58
CA MET A 86 3.74 -9.78 2.95
C MET A 86 3.64 -11.31 3.00
N LYS A 87 4.75 -11.98 3.29
CA LYS A 87 4.74 -13.42 3.55
C LYS A 87 4.22 -13.64 4.97
N LYS A 88 3.34 -14.65 5.13
CA LYS A 88 2.92 -15.14 6.44
C LYS A 88 4.11 -15.68 7.21
#